data_AF-A0A0U0ZQY8-F1
#
_entry.id   AF-A0A0U0ZQY8-F1
#
_cell.length_a   1.000
_cell.length_b   1.000
_cell.length_c   1.000
_cell.angle_alpha   90.00
_cell.angle_beta   90.00
_cell.angle_gamma   90.00
#
_symmetry.space_group_name_H-M   'P 1'
#
loop_
_entity.id
_entity.type
_entity.pdbx_description
1 polymer ?
#
loop_
_entity_poly.entity_id
_entity_poly.type
_entity_poly.pdbx_seq_one_letter_code
_entity_poly.pdbx_strand_id
1 'polypeptide(L)'
;MHHYRSSCGDQYAIWTDKGRLHERVIIDTGEDHLQQPLPTAKVYARRTPKGTYRWYIYFATTCGTLHTERLDITPEDRKKGYNRTEHLRQFTKTDEGSSLHDRCYG
;
A
#
# COMPACT_ATOMS: atom_id res chain seq x y z
N MET A 1 -8.19 4.69 1.74
CA MET A 1 -8.57 4.04 0.47
C MET A 1 -7.62 4.49 -0.61
N HIS A 2 -6.98 3.56 -1.29
CA HIS A 2 -6.18 3.85 -2.47
C HIS A 2 -6.70 2.99 -3.62
N HIS A 3 -6.82 3.58 -4.80
CA HIS A 3 -7.27 2.84 -5.97
C HIS A 3 -6.10 2.58 -6.91
N TYR A 4 -6.05 1.37 -7.46
CA TYR A 4 -5.14 1.03 -8.55
C TYR A 4 -5.91 0.38 -9.68
N ARG A 5 -5.40 0.54 -10.90
CA ARG A 5 -5.94 -0.15 -12.08
C ARG A 5 -5.06 -1.35 -12.36
N SER A 6 -5.68 -2.52 -12.41
CA SER A 6 -4.95 -3.74 -12.75
C SER A 6 -4.86 -3.91 -14.27
N SER A 7 -3.96 -4.80 -14.68
CA SER A 7 -3.80 -5.22 -16.08
C SER A 7 -5.03 -5.93 -16.65
N CYS A 8 -5.91 -6.48 -15.81
CA CYS A 8 -7.21 -7.03 -16.23
C CYS A 8 -8.22 -5.94 -16.65
N GLY A 9 -7.88 -4.66 -16.49
CA GLY A 9 -8.72 -3.53 -16.89
C GLY A 9 -9.57 -2.95 -15.76
N ASP A 10 -9.79 -3.73 -14.70
CA ASP A 10 -10.59 -3.36 -13.54
C ASP A 10 -9.85 -2.41 -12.58
N GLN A 11 -10.65 -1.65 -11.82
CA GLN A 11 -10.17 -0.77 -10.77
C GLN A 11 -10.46 -1.39 -9.40
N TYR A 12 -9.42 -1.55 -8.60
CA TYR A 12 -9.52 -2.13 -7.27
C TYR A 12 -9.18 -1.07 -6.23
N ALA A 13 -9.78 -1.23 -5.05
CA ALA A 13 -9.44 -0.45 -3.88
C ALA A 13 -8.58 -1.30 -2.95
N ILE A 14 -7.43 -0.78 -2.56
CA ILE A 14 -6.60 -1.39 -1.52
C ILE A 14 -6.76 -0.67 -0.20
N TRP A 15 -6.72 -1.49 0.84
CA TRP A 15 -6.86 -1.11 2.23
C TRP A 15 -5.82 -1.84 3.07
N THR A 16 -5.55 -1.31 4.27
CA THR A 16 -4.72 -2.00 5.25
C THR A 16 -5.57 -2.36 6.46
N ASP A 17 -5.58 -3.63 6.82
CA ASP A 17 -6.16 -4.12 8.07
C ASP A 17 -5.11 -4.93 8.82
N LYS A 18 -4.97 -4.66 10.14
CA LYS A 18 -4.01 -5.33 11.03
C LYS A 18 -2.58 -5.42 10.47
N GLY A 19 -2.16 -4.41 9.71
CA GLY A 19 -0.82 -4.33 9.11
C GLY A 19 -0.64 -5.08 7.80
N ARG A 20 -1.68 -5.68 7.23
CA ARG A 20 -1.63 -6.39 5.95
C ARG A 20 -2.42 -5.64 4.90
N LEU A 21 -2.02 -5.79 3.63
CA LEU A 21 -2.77 -5.24 2.51
C LEU A 21 -3.95 -6.15 2.18
N HIS A 22 -5.10 -5.55 1.87
CA HIS A 22 -6.32 -6.23 1.46
C HIS A 22 -6.91 -5.49 0.27
N GLU A 23 -7.57 -6.22 -0.63
CA GLU A 23 -8.51 -5.60 -1.56
C GLU A 23 -9.86 -5.41 -0.87
N ARG A 24 -10.41 -4.20 -0.99
CA ARG A 24 -11.75 -3.84 -0.51
C ARG A 24 -12.73 -3.99 -1.65
N VAL A 25 -13.74 -4.81 -1.43
CA VAL A 25 -14.90 -4.99 -2.31
C VAL A 25 -16.12 -4.45 -1.57
N ILE A 26 -16.86 -3.54 -2.20
CA ILE A 26 -18.19 -3.16 -1.71
C ILE A 26 -19.15 -4.15 -2.36
N ILE A 27 -19.77 -5.00 -1.55
CA ILE A 27 -20.83 -5.91 -2.02
C ILE A 27 -22.18 -5.18 -2.03
N ASP A 28 -23.18 -5.76 -2.68
CA ASP A 28 -24.49 -5.12 -2.92
C ASP A 28 -25.21 -4.64 -1.65
N THR A 29 -24.83 -5.15 -0.48
CA THR A 29 -25.34 -4.71 0.83
C THR A 29 -24.79 -3.35 1.28
N GLY A 30 -23.81 -2.78 0.57
CA GLY A 30 -23.10 -1.56 0.95
C GLY A 30 -22.06 -1.75 2.05
N GLU A 31 -21.86 -2.99 2.50
CA GLU A 31 -20.85 -3.32 3.51
C GLU A 31 -19.47 -3.49 2.89
N ASP A 32 -18.47 -3.10 3.67
CA ASP A 32 -17.07 -3.26 3.31
C ASP A 32 -16.62 -4.69 3.53
N HIS A 33 -16.36 -5.38 2.43
CA HIS A 33 -15.75 -6.70 2.47
C HIS A 33 -14.26 -6.60 2.14
N LEU A 34 -13.41 -6.96 3.11
CA LEU A 34 -11.98 -7.11 2.88
C LEU A 34 -11.72 -8.53 2.41
N GLN A 35 -11.17 -8.67 1.20
CA GLN A 35 -10.69 -9.95 0.68
C GLN A 35 -9.52 -10.46 1.54
N GLN A 36 -9.11 -11.71 1.30
CA GLN A 36 -7.91 -12.26 1.94
C GLN A 36 -6.69 -11.34 1.76
N PRO A 37 -5.73 -11.35 2.71
CA PRO A 37 -4.54 -10.53 2.60
C PRO A 37 -3.82 -10.72 1.26
N LEU A 38 -3.49 -9.61 0.59
CA LEU A 38 -2.71 -9.63 -0.62
C LEU A 38 -1.28 -10.10 -0.32
N PRO A 39 -0.74 -11.08 -1.07
CA PRO A 39 0.62 -11.53 -0.90
C PRO A 39 1.61 -10.39 -1.19
N THR A 40 2.26 -9.90 -0.14
CA THR A 40 3.30 -8.88 -0.27
C THR A 40 4.62 -9.57 -0.60
N ALA A 41 5.16 -9.26 -1.78
CA ALA A 41 6.41 -9.83 -2.26
C ALA A 41 7.62 -9.14 -1.63
N LYS A 42 7.63 -7.80 -1.58
CA LYS A 42 8.70 -7.02 -0.92
C LYS A 42 8.33 -5.56 -0.69
N VAL A 43 8.98 -4.96 0.30
CA VAL A 43 9.08 -3.50 0.50
C VAL A 43 10.52 -3.09 0.20
N TYR A 44 10.71 -2.03 -0.59
CA TYR A 44 12.04 -1.62 -1.02
C TYR A 44 12.14 -0.12 -1.28
N ALA A 45 13.36 0.42 -1.12
CA ALA A 45 13.68 1.79 -1.48
C ALA A 45 14.31 1.86 -2.88
N ARG A 46 14.01 2.91 -3.63
CA ARG A 46 14.65 3.25 -4.91
C ARG A 46 15.24 4.64 -4.84
N ARG A 47 16.51 4.79 -5.20
CA ARG A 47 17.18 6.08 -5.33
C ARG A 47 16.65 6.83 -6.55
N THR A 48 16.35 8.12 -6.39
CA THR A 48 15.98 9.02 -7.48
C THR A 48 17.24 9.63 -8.11
N PRO A 49 17.16 10.15 -9.35
CA PRO A 49 18.28 10.87 -9.97
C PRO A 49 18.78 12.06 -9.15
N LYS A 50 17.92 12.66 -8.30
CA LYS A 50 18.26 13.77 -7.41
C LYS A 50 18.92 13.33 -6.11
N GLY A 51 19.25 12.04 -5.96
CA GLY A 51 19.91 11.51 -4.77
C GLY A 51 19.00 11.20 -3.59
N THR A 52 17.70 11.51 -3.65
CA THR A 52 16.72 11.13 -2.63
C THR A 52 16.26 9.69 -2.78
N TYR A 53 15.59 9.13 -1.78
CA TYR A 53 15.00 7.79 -1.83
C TYR A 53 13.47 7.83 -1.82
N ARG A 54 12.85 6.86 -2.48
CA ARG A 54 11.40 6.63 -2.52
C ARG A 54 11.11 5.19 -2.13
N TRP A 55 10.10 4.98 -1.30
CA TRP A 55 9.73 3.65 -0.80
C TRP A 55 8.58 3.08 -1.60
N TYR A 56 8.66 1.79 -1.89
CA TYR A 56 7.67 1.07 -2.67
C TYR A 56 7.31 -0.25 -2.00
N ILE A 57 6.06 -0.66 -2.19
CA ILE A 57 5.57 -2.01 -1.90
C ILE A 57 5.28 -2.73 -3.21
N TYR A 58 5.63 -4.01 -3.27
CA TYR A 58 5.36 -4.90 -4.39
C TYR A 58 4.51 -6.06 -3.90
N PHE A 59 3.34 -6.26 -4.49
CA PHE A 59 2.38 -7.28 -4.06
C PHE A 59 1.65 -7.91 -5.23
N ALA A 60 1.17 -9.14 -5.03
CA ALA A 60 0.31 -9.83 -5.99
C ALA A 60 -1.14 -9.37 -5.81
N THR A 61 -1.75 -9.01 -6.92
CA THR A 61 -3.17 -8.65 -7.05
C THR A 61 -4.03 -9.90 -7.17
N THR A 62 -5.33 -9.81 -6.89
CA THR A 62 -6.25 -10.95 -7.03
C THR A 62 -6.37 -11.46 -8.47
N CYS A 63 -6.16 -10.58 -9.44
CA CYS A 63 -6.10 -10.88 -10.87
C CYS A 63 -4.76 -11.49 -11.31
N GLY A 64 -3.89 -11.89 -10.37
CA GLY A 64 -2.67 -12.65 -10.64
C GLY A 64 -1.50 -11.82 -11.15
N THR A 65 -1.62 -10.49 -11.16
CA THR A 65 -0.54 -9.60 -11.61
C THR A 65 0.17 -8.93 -10.45
N LEU A 66 1.42 -8.54 -10.66
CA LEU A 66 2.20 -7.89 -9.63
C LEU A 66 2.07 -6.38 -9.75
N HIS A 67 1.66 -5.73 -8.68
CA HIS A 67 1.48 -4.27 -8.61
C HIS A 67 2.54 -3.64 -7.71
N THR A 68 3.00 -2.46 -8.11
CA THR A 68 3.93 -1.64 -7.34
C THR A 68 3.27 -0.35 -6.93
N GLU A 69 3.31 -0.04 -5.64
CA GLU A 69 2.75 1.19 -5.11
C GLU A 69 3.79 1.94 -4.26
N ARG A 70 3.81 3.27 -4.35
CA ARG A 70 4.73 4.10 -3.55
C ARG A 70 4.17 4.24 -2.13
N LEU A 71 4.99 4.16 -1.09
CA LEU A 71 4.59 4.25 0.33
C LEU A 71 4.90 5.61 0.99
N ASP A 72 5.78 6.39 0.37
CA ASP A 72 6.23 7.69 0.88
C ASP A 72 5.43 8.86 0.28
N ILE A 73 5.21 9.89 1.12
CA ILE A 73 4.66 11.19 0.73
C ILE A 73 5.74 12.24 0.98
N THR A 74 6.17 12.98 -0.05
CA THR A 74 7.06 14.14 0.15
C THR A 74 6.29 15.44 0.36
N PRO A 75 6.93 16.50 0.87
CA PRO A 75 6.28 17.81 0.99
C PRO A 75 5.67 18.31 -0.32
N GLU A 76 6.29 18.03 -1.47
CA GLU A 76 5.73 18.36 -2.79
C GLU A 76 4.47 17.57 -3.10
N ASP A 77 4.40 16.30 -2.69
CA ASP A 77 3.21 15.47 -2.84
C ASP A 77 2.06 16.05 -1.99
N ARG A 78 2.34 16.47 -0.76
CA ARG A 78 1.36 17.15 0.11
C ARG A 78 0.85 18.45 -0.51
N LYS A 79 1.75 19.29 -1.03
CA LYS A 79 1.38 20.55 -1.72
C LYS A 79 0.49 20.32 -2.94
N LYS A 80 0.65 19.21 -3.63
CA LYS A 80 -0.17 18.81 -4.79
C LYS A 80 -1.48 18.14 -4.41
N GLY A 81 -1.77 17.97 -3.12
CA GLY A 81 -2.94 17.22 -2.65
C GLY A 81 -2.85 15.72 -2.94
N TYR A 82 -1.67 15.20 -3.28
CA TYR A 82 -1.46 13.77 -3.48
C TYR A 82 -1.42 13.06 -2.13
N ASN A 83 -2.60 12.71 -1.63
CA ASN A 83 -2.77 11.93 -0.41
C ASN A 83 -2.53 10.44 -0.69
N ARG A 84 -1.30 10.11 -1.10
CA ARG A 84 -0.95 8.74 -1.49
C ARG A 84 -0.66 7.92 -0.25
N THR A 85 -1.39 6.81 -0.09
CA THR A 85 -0.86 5.54 0.46
C THR A 85 -0.24 5.56 1.86
N GLU A 86 -0.42 6.63 2.65
CA GLU A 86 -0.06 6.65 4.06
C GLU A 86 -0.73 5.51 4.83
N HIS A 87 -1.95 5.14 4.43
CA HIS A 87 -2.68 4.00 4.97
C HIS A 87 -2.15 2.64 4.50
N LEU A 88 -1.31 2.57 3.45
CA LEU A 88 -0.70 1.32 2.95
C LEU A 88 0.61 0.97 3.64
N ARG A 89 1.06 1.80 4.59
CA ARG A 89 2.22 1.48 5.42
C ARG A 89 1.85 0.28 6.29
N GLN A 90 2.37 -0.89 5.91
CA GLN A 90 2.17 -2.13 6.64
C GLN A 90 2.81 -2.03 8.03
N PHE A 91 2.11 -2.54 9.04
CA PHE A 91 2.71 -2.79 10.34
C PHE A 91 3.36 -4.16 10.29
N THR A 92 4.68 -4.23 10.39
CA THR A 92 5.34 -5.48 10.74
C THR A 92 5.15 -5.65 12.24
N LYS A 93 4.30 -6.59 12.68
CA LYS A 93 4.39 -7.06 14.07
C LYS A 93 5.75 -7.73 14.21
N THR A 94 6.62 -7.16 15.05
CA THR A 94 7.71 -7.94 15.64
C THR A 94 7.08 -8.99 16.57
N ASP A 95 7.78 -10.11 16.79
CA ASP A 95 7.31 -11.20 17.67
C ASP A 95 7.04 -10.72 19.12
N GLU A 96 7.52 -9.54 19.48
CA GLU A 96 7.39 -8.91 20.80
C GLU A 96 6.16 -7.98 20.94
N GLY A 97 5.30 -7.88 19.93
CA GLY A 97 4.02 -7.15 20.04
C GLY A 97 4.12 -5.62 20.14
N SER A 98 5.33 -5.04 20.05
CA SER A 98 5.53 -3.60 19.93
C SER A 98 5.31 -3.17 18.48
N SER A 99 4.10 -2.69 18.19
CA SER A 99 3.75 -2.11 16.89
C SER A 99 4.51 -0.80 16.69
N LEU A 100 5.70 -0.89 16.10
CA LEU A 100 6.45 0.28 15.65
C LEU A 100 5.78 0.84 14.39
N HIS A 101 5.21 2.04 14.51
CA HIS A 101 5.19 2.98 13.40
C HIS A 101 6.65 3.35 13.13
N ASP A 102 7.41 2.46 12.51
CA ASP A 102 8.69 2.86 12.00
C ASP A 102 8.36 3.81 10.85
N ARG A 103 8.55 5.11 11.09
CA ARG A 103 8.54 6.07 10.01
C ARG A 103 9.56 5.49 9.04
N CYS A 104 9.21 5.29 7.78
CA CYS A 104 10.17 4.87 6.75
C CYS A 104 11.33 5.88 6.53
N TYR A 105 11.50 6.82 7.45
CA TYR A 105 12.54 7.81 7.58
C TYR A 105 13.17 7.58 8.96
N GLY A 106 14.17 6.69 8.99
CA GLY A 106 15.34 6.91 9.83
C GLY A 106 16.19 8.02 9.23
#